data_AF-A0A2S5TE34-F1
#
_entry.id   AF-A0A2S5TE34-F1
#
_cell.length_a   1.000
_cell.length_b   1.000
_cell.length_c   1.000
_cell.angle_alpha   90.00
_cell.angle_beta   90.00
_cell.angle_gamma   90.00
#
_symmetry.space_group_name_H-M   'P 1'
#
loop_
_entity.id
_entity.type
_entity.pdbx_description
1 polymer ?
#
loop_
_entity_poly.entity_id
_entity_poly.type
_entity_poly.pdbx_seq_one_letter_code
_entity_poly.pdbx_strand_id
1 'polypeptide(L)'
;MKAGAVAMALKAFIGDRFKEYGEVEDLTVDLDAARLTLRAMLRGERQSVTVSVEQYELQQEGGDVFIVLRGFSSSREWLTLLLTKLFRDKRYKIPAAAAKLLK
;
A
#
# COMPACT_ATOMS: atom_id res chain seq x y z
N MET A 1 1.90 -1.78 18.27
CA MET A 1 3.33 -1.56 17.91
C MET A 1 3.69 -2.08 16.52
N LYS A 2 3.39 -3.35 16.17
CA LYS A 2 3.74 -3.94 14.85
C LYS A 2 3.17 -3.18 13.65
N ALA A 3 1.86 -2.87 13.66
CA ALA A 3 1.19 -2.14 12.58
C ALA A 3 1.80 -0.75 12.32
N GLY A 4 2.12 0.01 13.38
CA GLY A 4 2.75 1.34 13.26
C GLY A 4 4.16 1.27 12.65
N ALA A 5 4.96 0.26 13.01
CA ALA A 5 6.29 0.07 12.42
C ALA A 5 6.21 -0.31 10.93
N VAL A 6 5.26 -1.18 10.56
CA VAL A 6 4.98 -1.54 9.16
C VAL A 6 4.52 -0.31 8.38
N ALA A 7 3.61 0.49 8.95
CA ALA A 7 3.11 1.72 8.34
C ALA A 7 4.23 2.73 8.07
N MET A 8 5.12 2.96 9.03
CA MET A 8 6.27 3.85 8.84
C MET A 8 7.21 3.36 7.73
N ALA A 9 7.53 2.05 7.72
CA ALA A 9 8.40 1.47 6.69
C ALA A 9 7.79 1.59 5.29
N LEU A 10 6.49 1.30 5.15
CA LEU A 10 5.76 1.46 3.89
C LEU A 10 5.64 2.92 3.46
N LYS A 11 5.37 3.84 4.40
CA LYS A 11 5.32 5.28 4.12
C LYS A 11 6.66 5.77 3.57
N ALA A 12 7.78 5.38 4.17
CA ALA A 12 9.12 5.74 3.68
C ALA A 12 9.40 5.16 2.27
N PHE A 13 9.07 3.88 2.06
CA PHE A 13 9.25 3.21 0.77
C PHE A 13 8.42 3.86 -0.35
N ILE A 14 7.13 4.11 -0.09
CA ILE A 14 6.22 4.76 -1.05
C ILE A 14 6.65 6.22 -1.26
N GLY A 15 6.96 6.95 -0.19
CA GLY A 15 7.40 8.33 -0.25
C GLY A 15 8.61 8.51 -1.18
N ASP A 16 9.65 7.70 -1.05
CA ASP A 16 10.84 7.83 -1.92
C ASP A 16 10.56 7.42 -3.38
N ARG A 17 9.78 6.34 -3.58
CA ARG A 17 9.43 5.83 -4.92
C ARG A 17 8.47 6.72 -5.70
N PHE A 18 7.56 7.40 -5.02
CA PHE A 18 6.45 8.13 -5.63
C PHE A 18 6.48 9.64 -5.41
N LYS A 19 7.57 10.20 -4.86
CA LYS A 19 7.76 11.65 -4.66
C LYS A 19 7.57 12.51 -5.91
N GLU A 20 7.78 11.94 -7.09
CA GLU A 20 7.56 12.63 -8.37
C GLU A 20 6.07 12.87 -8.65
N TYR A 21 5.19 12.00 -8.15
CA TYR A 21 3.73 12.06 -8.37
C TYR A 21 2.98 12.86 -7.31
N GLY A 22 3.57 13.05 -6.12
CA GLY A 22 2.90 13.74 -5.02
C GLY A 22 3.62 13.58 -3.69
N GLU A 23 2.95 14.04 -2.64
CA GLU A 23 3.40 13.93 -1.26
C GLU A 23 2.48 12.99 -0.46
N VAL A 24 3.08 12.05 0.27
CA VAL A 24 2.34 11.15 1.16
C VAL A 24 2.07 11.87 2.48
N GLU A 25 0.81 12.21 2.71
CA GLU A 25 0.36 12.85 3.95
C GLU A 25 0.29 11.82 5.08
N ASP A 26 -0.39 10.70 4.83
CA ASP A 26 -0.64 9.67 5.83
C ASP A 26 -0.70 8.25 5.25
N LEU A 27 -0.34 7.27 6.06
CA LEU A 27 -0.47 5.84 5.74
C LEU A 27 -0.89 5.07 6.99
N THR A 28 -2.04 4.41 6.88
CA THR A 28 -2.60 3.56 7.92
C THR A 28 -2.58 2.10 7.46
N VAL A 29 -2.18 1.20 8.36
CA VAL A 29 -2.18 -0.26 8.13
C VAL A 29 -3.05 -0.90 9.19
N ASP A 30 -4.08 -1.60 8.74
CA ASP A 30 -4.91 -2.49 9.54
C ASP A 30 -4.55 -3.93 9.18
N LEU A 31 -3.78 -4.57 10.07
CA LEU A 31 -3.33 -5.95 9.86
C LEU A 31 -4.46 -6.96 10.07
N ASP A 32 -5.43 -6.64 10.94
CA ASP A 32 -6.53 -7.54 11.30
C ASP A 32 -7.58 -7.57 10.17
N ALA A 33 -7.86 -6.42 9.57
CA ALA A 33 -8.73 -6.28 8.41
C ALA A 33 -8.02 -6.52 7.06
N ALA A 34 -6.71 -6.80 7.09
CA ALA A 34 -5.86 -6.89 5.89
C ALA A 34 -6.08 -5.72 4.91
N ARG A 35 -6.03 -4.49 5.45
CA ARG A 35 -6.32 -3.26 4.73
C ARG A 35 -5.20 -2.24 4.90
N LEU A 36 -4.85 -1.57 3.81
CA LEU A 36 -3.90 -0.45 3.81
C LEU A 36 -4.59 0.77 3.23
N THR A 37 -4.49 1.91 3.90
CA THR A 37 -5.05 3.18 3.42
C THR A 37 -3.94 4.22 3.34
N LEU A 38 -3.74 4.77 2.15
CA LEU A 38 -2.80 5.83 1.83
C LEU A 38 -3.58 7.12 1.56
N ARG A 39 -3.15 8.22 2.16
CA ARG A 39 -3.61 9.56 1.81
C ARG A 39 -2.44 10.36 1.28
N ALA A 40 -2.59 10.92 0.08
CA ALA A 40 -1.53 11.66 -0.59
C ALA A 40 -2.08 12.88 -1.33
N MET A 41 -1.32 13.98 -1.31
CA MET A 41 -1.55 15.13 -2.17
C MET A 41 -0.84 14.89 -3.50
N LEU A 42 -1.59 14.46 -4.52
CA LEU A 42 -1.05 14.20 -5.84
C LEU A 42 -0.87 15.52 -6.61
N ARG A 43 0.20 15.62 -7.39
CA ARG A 43 0.45 16.77 -8.26
C ARG A 43 -0.67 16.86 -9.31
N GLY A 44 -1.24 18.05 -9.45
CA GLY A 44 -2.36 18.31 -10.37
C GLY A 44 -3.74 18.07 -9.78
N GLU A 45 -3.84 17.42 -8.61
CA GLU A 45 -5.10 17.32 -7.87
C GLU A 45 -5.31 18.56 -6.97
N ARG A 46 -6.57 18.94 -6.77
CA ARG A 46 -6.93 20.06 -5.87
C ARG A 46 -7.08 19.65 -4.42
N GLN A 47 -7.25 18.36 -4.17
CA GLN A 47 -7.52 17.78 -2.85
C GLN A 47 -6.76 16.48 -2.72
N SER A 48 -6.42 16.12 -1.48
CA SER A 48 -5.77 14.84 -1.18
C SER A 48 -6.59 13.68 -1.74
N VAL A 49 -5.90 12.71 -2.30
CA VAL A 49 -6.47 11.46 -2.80
C VAL A 49 -6.26 10.39 -1.76
N THR A 50 -7.33 9.67 -1.43
CA THR A 50 -7.28 8.51 -0.55
C THR A 50 -7.32 7.27 -1.43
N VAL A 51 -6.38 6.35 -1.23
CA VAL A 51 -6.30 5.07 -1.90
C VAL A 51 -6.27 3.98 -0.83
N SER A 52 -7.11 2.97 -0.97
CA SER A 52 -7.07 1.79 -0.11
C SER A 52 -6.79 0.54 -0.92
N VAL A 53 -5.97 -0.34 -0.37
CA VAL A 53 -5.94 -1.75 -0.74
C VAL A 53 -6.90 -2.47 0.19
N GLU A 54 -8.01 -2.94 -0.38
CA GLU A 54 -9.02 -3.72 0.31
C GLU A 54 -8.65 -5.19 0.13
N GLN A 55 -8.32 -5.89 1.21
CA GLN A 55 -7.95 -7.31 1.22
C GLN A 55 -6.62 -7.58 0.50
N TYR A 56 -5.59 -7.80 1.30
CA TYR A 56 -4.34 -8.39 0.81
C TYR A 56 -4.11 -9.77 1.41
N GLU A 57 -3.45 -10.64 0.66
CA GLU A 57 -3.01 -11.94 1.15
C GLU A 57 -1.49 -11.94 1.32
N LEU A 58 -1.02 -12.50 2.42
CA LEU A 58 0.39 -12.77 2.63
C LEU A 58 0.69 -14.22 2.24
N GLN A 59 1.64 -14.40 1.34
CA GLN A 59 2.12 -15.72 0.92
C GLN A 59 3.58 -15.88 1.34
N GLN A 60 3.91 -17.03 1.95
CA GLN A 60 5.29 -17.37 2.30
C GLN A 60 5.81 -18.43 1.33
N GLU A 61 6.92 -18.14 0.66
CA GLU A 61 7.53 -19.06 -0.31
C GLU A 61 9.05 -18.97 -0.14
N GLY A 62 9.72 -20.09 0.16
CA GLY A 62 11.18 -20.15 0.25
C GLY A 62 11.82 -19.24 1.32
N GLY A 63 11.07 -18.86 2.36
CA GLY A 63 11.54 -17.92 3.40
C GLY A 63 11.31 -16.44 3.09
N ASP A 64 10.85 -16.14 1.87
CA ASP A 64 10.39 -14.80 1.48
C ASP A 64 8.90 -14.62 1.79
N VAL A 65 8.50 -13.38 2.02
CA VAL A 65 7.09 -13.00 2.20
C VAL A 65 6.65 -12.17 1.00
N PHE A 66 5.52 -12.54 0.42
CA PHE A 66 4.89 -11.85 -0.70
C PHE A 66 3.54 -11.30 -0.25
N ILE A 67 3.18 -10.14 -0.80
CA ILE A 67 1.83 -9.58 -0.69
C ILE A 67 1.12 -9.71 -2.03
N VAL A 68 -0.10 -10.23 -2.02
CA VAL A 68 -1.00 -10.28 -3.17
C VAL A 68 -2.14 -9.30 -2.92
N LEU A 69 -2.33 -8.35 -3.83
CA LEU A 69 -3.32 -7.28 -3.68
C LEU A 69 -4.62 -7.69 -4.40
N ARG A 70 -5.73 -7.83 -3.66
CA ARG A 70 -7.00 -8.34 -4.23
C ARG A 70 -7.97 -7.24 -4.62
N GLY A 71 -8.10 -6.21 -3.79
CA GLY A 71 -9.04 -5.11 -4.00
C GLY A 71 -8.39 -3.75 -3.87
N PHE A 72 -8.92 -2.79 -4.64
CA PHE A 72 -8.51 -1.40 -4.58
C PHE A 72 -9.75 -0.53 -4.50
N SER A 73 -9.67 0.54 -3.70
CA SER A 73 -10.65 1.61 -3.66
C SER A 73 -9.91 2.94 -3.63
N SER A 74 -10.52 4.00 -4.16
CA SER A 74 -9.96 5.34 -4.02
C SER A 74 -11.03 6.41 -4.15
N SER A 75 -10.71 7.63 -3.68
CA SER A 75 -11.58 8.80 -3.82
C SER A 75 -11.69 9.34 -5.25
N ARG A 76 -11.03 8.68 -6.23
CA ARG A 76 -11.08 8.99 -7.66
C ARG A 76 -11.40 7.71 -8.44
N GLU A 77 -12.59 7.62 -9.03
CA GLU A 77 -13.04 6.39 -9.70
C GLU A 77 -12.06 5.89 -10.77
N TRP A 78 -11.50 6.80 -11.57
CA TRP A 78 -10.51 6.46 -12.59
C TRP A 78 -9.25 5.81 -12.01
N LEU A 79 -8.82 6.24 -10.81
CA LEU A 79 -7.64 5.71 -10.15
C LEU A 79 -7.93 4.31 -9.59
N THR A 80 -9.13 4.09 -9.06
CA THR A 80 -9.60 2.75 -8.65
C THR A 80 -9.51 1.76 -9.83
N LEU A 81 -10.04 2.15 -11.00
CA LEU A 81 -10.00 1.32 -12.21
C LEU A 81 -8.56 1.06 -12.68
N LEU A 82 -7.73 2.10 -12.69
CA LEU A 82 -6.33 2.00 -13.11
C LEU A 82 -5.54 1.05 -12.19
N LEU A 83 -5.65 1.23 -10.88
CA LEU A 83 -4.94 0.40 -9.90
C LEU A 83 -5.40 -1.06 -9.98
N THR A 84 -6.70 -1.27 -10.11
CA THR A 84 -7.26 -2.62 -10.30
C THR A 84 -6.68 -3.27 -11.55
N LYS A 85 -6.67 -2.57 -12.69
CA LYS A 85 -6.13 -3.12 -13.94
C LYS A 85 -4.62 -3.43 -13.85
N LEU A 86 -3.86 -2.59 -13.15
CA LEU A 86 -2.42 -2.70 -13.10
C LEU A 86 -1.89 -3.64 -12.02
N PHE A 87 -2.59 -3.78 -10.88
CA PHE A 87 -2.03 -4.38 -9.68
C PHE A 87 -2.86 -5.54 -9.11
N ARG A 88 -4.11 -5.72 -9.53
CA ARG A 88 -4.96 -6.82 -9.03
C ARG A 88 -4.32 -8.18 -9.30
N ASP A 89 -4.37 -9.05 -8.29
CA ASP A 89 -3.86 -10.42 -8.29
C ASP A 89 -2.35 -10.53 -8.58
N LYS A 90 -1.63 -9.41 -8.61
CA LYS A 90 -0.17 -9.40 -8.71
C LYS A 90 0.45 -9.62 -7.35
N ARG A 91 1.53 -10.40 -7.34
CA ARG A 91 2.36 -10.65 -6.17
C ARG A 91 3.56 -9.72 -6.14
N TYR A 92 3.82 -9.13 -4.98
CA TYR A 92 4.97 -8.28 -4.73
C TYR A 92 5.78 -8.86 -3.57
N LYS A 93 7.09 -8.99 -3.77
CA LYS A 93 7.99 -9.39 -2.69
C LYS A 93 8.05 -8.27 -1.66
N ILE A 94 7.71 -8.58 -0.42
CA ILE A 94 7.85 -7.63 0.69
C ILE A 94 9.34 -7.53 1.03
N PRO A 95 9.90 -6.32 1.15
CA PRO A 95 11.26 -6.15 1.63
C PRO A 95 11.48 -6.84 2.98
N ALA A 96 12.62 -7.51 3.14
CA ALA A 96 12.92 -8.31 4.34
C ALA A 96 12.77 -7.53 5.66
N ALA A 97 13.07 -6.22 5.63
CA ALA A 97 12.89 -5.33 6.79
C ALA A 97 11.43 -5.23 7.24
N ALA A 98 10.47 -5.13 6.31
CA ALA A 98 9.05 -5.10 6.61
C ALA A 98 8.49 -6.51 6.89
N ALA A 99 8.98 -7.54 6.18
CA ALA A 99 8.57 -8.93 6.39
C ALA A 99 8.85 -9.43 7.83
N LYS A 100 9.97 -9.01 8.44
CA LYS A 100 10.31 -9.32 9.84
C LYS A 100 9.30 -8.78 10.85
N LEU A 101 8.58 -7.71 10.51
CA LEU A 101 7.58 -7.07 11.38
C LEU A 101 6.21 -7.73 11.27
N LEU A 102 5.98 -8.53 10.23
CA LEU A 102 4.75 -9.28 9.97
C LEU A 102 4.77 -10.70 10.56
N LYS A 103 5.93 -11.20 11.01
CA LYS A 103 6.05 -12.38 11.88
C LYS A 103 5.77 -12.00 13.34
#